data_AF-A0A5C6XH67-F1
#
_entry.id   AF-A0A5C6XH67-F1
#
_cell.length_a   1.000
_cell.length_b   1.000
_cell.length_c   1.000
_cell.angle_alpha   90.00
_cell.angle_beta   90.00
_cell.angle_gamma   90.00
#
_symmetry.space_group_name_H-M   'P 1'
#
loop_
_entity.id
_entity.type
_entity.pdbx_description
1 polymer ?
#
loop_
_entity_poly.entity_id
_entity_poly.type
_entity_poly.pdbx_seq_one_letter_code
_entity_poly.pdbx_strand_id
1 'polypeptide(L)'
;MSSRAPDSSPQEAPSPARSTEAAPVVLGERGGAAAPVVRLLPGRVEASRVLYPGYLLVWVGAGLASLFAWRRAEWHPLMTFVGWGVLFCWYWVYGVAYRYRRRLMKVLAVAMSAWVGAVLIWVSATRAAPMRVPVDGVLVERGALLLPGLAAVATALSLALLLAHLLYFGRGYREKRERDSVETSR
;
A
#
# COMPACT_ATOMS: atom_id res chain seq x y z
N MET A 1 68.45 21.02 -31.85
CA MET A 1 67.58 21.74 -30.89
C MET A 1 66.19 21.16 -31.02
N SER A 2 65.76 20.38 -30.03
CA SER A 2 64.53 19.58 -30.00
C SER A 2 63.52 20.28 -29.08
N SER A 3 62.30 20.51 -29.56
CA SER A 3 61.21 21.02 -28.72
C SER A 3 59.97 20.17 -28.97
N ARG A 4 59.57 19.44 -27.92
CA ARG A 4 58.42 18.53 -27.83
C ARG A 4 57.11 19.33 -27.87
N ALA A 5 56.14 18.86 -28.65
CA ALA A 5 54.73 19.15 -28.42
C ALA A 5 54.24 18.38 -27.16
N PRO A 6 53.35 18.93 -26.33
CA PRO A 6 52.70 18.17 -25.28
C PRO A 6 51.52 17.39 -25.83
N ASP A 7 51.58 16.07 -25.68
CA ASP A 7 50.45 15.14 -25.76
C ASP A 7 49.38 15.54 -24.74
N SER A 8 48.18 15.87 -25.22
CA SER A 8 46.99 15.98 -24.37
C SER A 8 46.15 14.71 -24.50
N SER A 9 46.42 13.74 -23.64
CA SER A 9 45.55 12.58 -23.39
C SER A 9 44.18 13.06 -22.89
N PRO A 10 43.04 12.54 -23.37
CA PRO A 10 41.75 12.81 -22.75
C PRO A 10 41.71 12.15 -21.37
N GLN A 11 41.58 12.99 -20.35
CA GLN A 11 41.43 12.61 -18.95
C GLN A 11 40.06 11.92 -18.77
N GLU A 12 40.09 10.60 -18.58
CA GLU A 12 38.97 9.77 -18.17
C GLU A 12 38.38 10.32 -16.86
N ALA A 13 37.17 10.88 -16.92
CA ALA A 13 36.45 11.27 -15.71
C ALA A 13 35.97 10.01 -14.98
N PRO A 14 36.17 9.90 -13.64
CA PRO A 14 35.72 8.75 -12.89
C PRO A 14 34.19 8.69 -12.87
N SER A 15 33.65 7.56 -13.33
CA SER A 15 32.22 7.25 -13.26
C SER A 15 31.80 7.15 -11.78
N PRO A 16 30.89 8.03 -11.28
CA PRO A 16 30.43 7.90 -9.91
C PRO A 16 29.54 6.68 -9.79
N ALA A 17 30.01 5.72 -9.02
CA ALA A 17 29.27 4.57 -8.54
C ALA A 17 27.89 5.00 -8.03
N ARG A 18 26.84 4.30 -8.49
CA ARG A 18 25.48 4.38 -7.93
C ARG A 18 25.52 3.97 -6.47
N SER A 19 25.65 4.96 -5.59
CA SER A 19 25.29 4.85 -4.18
C SER A 19 23.82 5.22 -4.03
N THR A 20 23.01 4.27 -3.58
CA THR A 20 21.55 4.38 -3.34
C THR A 20 21.22 4.92 -1.95
N GLU A 21 22.08 5.77 -1.38
CA GLU A 21 21.77 6.51 -0.15
C GLU A 21 22.00 7.99 -0.40
N ALA A 22 20.91 8.76 -0.47
CA ALA A 22 20.98 10.21 -0.55
C ALA A 22 21.33 10.78 0.84
N ALA A 23 22.34 11.64 0.86
CA ALA A 23 22.89 12.28 2.06
C ALA A 23 21.86 13.11 2.86
N PRO A 24 22.00 13.19 4.19
CA PRO A 24 21.11 13.98 5.04
C PRO A 24 21.23 15.48 4.73
N VAL A 25 20.10 16.14 4.53
CA VAL A 25 20.02 17.57 4.25
C VAL A 25 20.27 18.36 5.54
N VAL A 26 21.42 19.02 5.65
CA VAL A 26 21.67 20.07 6.65
C VAL A 26 21.01 21.35 6.16
N LEU A 27 19.99 21.83 6.87
CA LEU A 27 19.38 23.13 6.62
C LEU A 27 20.35 24.22 7.11
N GLY A 28 21.13 24.79 6.19
CA GLY A 28 21.96 25.95 6.47
C GLY A 28 21.12 27.22 6.67
N GLU A 29 21.51 28.01 7.67
CA GLU A 29 21.00 29.35 7.93
C GLU A 29 21.25 30.31 6.76
N ARG A 30 20.42 31.35 6.70
CA ARG A 30 20.39 32.42 5.68
C ARG A 30 21.78 32.91 5.27
N GLY A 31 22.20 32.54 4.07
CA GLY A 31 23.38 33.12 3.43
C GLY A 31 23.59 32.60 2.01
N GLY A 32 23.01 33.28 1.02
CA GLY A 32 23.57 33.45 -0.33
C GLY A 32 23.87 32.25 -1.25
N ALA A 33 23.68 30.99 -0.86
CA ALA A 33 24.11 29.85 -1.67
C ALA A 33 22.95 28.91 -2.07
N ALA A 34 22.79 28.75 -3.39
CA ALA A 34 22.12 27.67 -4.10
C ALA A 34 20.78 27.18 -3.52
N ALA A 35 19.68 27.79 -3.99
CA ALA A 35 18.40 27.09 -3.96
C ALA A 35 18.56 25.74 -4.68
N PRO A 36 18.21 24.60 -4.05
CA PRO A 36 18.38 23.31 -4.70
C PRO A 36 17.51 23.22 -5.96
N VAL A 37 18.16 22.95 -7.10
CA VAL A 37 17.59 22.88 -8.47
C VAL A 37 16.50 21.80 -8.60
N VAL A 38 16.42 20.85 -7.67
CA VAL A 38 15.50 19.71 -7.75
C VAL A 38 14.43 19.78 -6.68
N ARG A 39 13.23 20.25 -7.06
CA ARG A 39 12.02 20.07 -6.25
C ARG A 39 11.58 18.59 -6.32
N LEU A 40 12.07 17.78 -5.40
CA LEU A 40 11.63 16.39 -5.20
C LEU A 40 10.15 16.39 -4.78
N LEU A 41 9.25 16.12 -5.73
CA LEU A 41 7.85 15.84 -5.43
C LEU A 41 7.71 14.36 -5.05
N PRO A 42 6.83 14.00 -4.09
CA PRO A 42 6.64 12.61 -3.73
C PRO A 42 6.11 11.82 -4.95
N GLY A 43 6.97 10.97 -5.50
CA GLY A 43 6.72 9.94 -6.49
C GLY A 43 5.72 8.94 -5.93
N ARG A 44 4.51 8.99 -6.48
CA ARG A 44 3.45 8.05 -6.12
C ARG A 44 3.65 6.80 -6.96
N VAL A 45 3.84 5.64 -6.33
CA VAL A 45 3.39 4.40 -6.99
C VAL A 45 1.93 4.61 -7.33
N GLU A 46 1.56 4.32 -8.57
CA GLU A 46 0.21 4.49 -9.06
C GLU A 46 -0.74 3.74 -8.13
N ALA A 47 -1.67 4.45 -7.50
CA ALA A 47 -2.51 3.88 -6.44
C ALA A 47 -3.32 2.68 -6.95
N SER A 48 -3.69 2.67 -8.23
CA SER A 48 -4.37 1.56 -8.92
C SER A 48 -3.62 0.23 -8.80
N ARG A 49 -2.28 0.24 -8.88
CA ARG A 49 -1.46 -0.98 -8.83
C ARG A 49 -1.48 -1.68 -7.47
N VAL A 50 -1.83 -0.97 -6.40
CA VAL A 50 -1.94 -1.57 -5.06
C VAL A 50 -3.40 -1.70 -4.62
N LEU A 51 -4.21 -0.69 -4.89
CA LEU A 51 -5.62 -0.68 -4.49
C LEU A 51 -6.45 -1.69 -5.26
N TYR A 52 -6.22 -1.92 -6.56
CA TYR A 52 -7.04 -2.89 -7.31
C TYR A 52 -6.80 -4.34 -6.85
N PRO A 53 -5.55 -4.81 -6.68
CA PRO A 53 -5.31 -6.09 -6.03
C PRO A 53 -5.90 -6.15 -4.61
N GLY A 54 -5.81 -5.06 -3.85
CA GLY A 54 -6.43 -4.96 -2.53
C GLY A 54 -7.96 -5.13 -2.58
N TYR A 55 -8.64 -4.44 -3.49
CA TYR A 55 -10.09 -4.54 -3.69
C TYR A 55 -10.49 -5.95 -4.12
N LEU A 56 -9.72 -6.57 -5.02
CA LEU A 56 -9.95 -7.94 -5.45
C LEU A 56 -9.88 -8.90 -4.26
N LEU A 57 -8.85 -8.78 -3.42
CA LEU A 57 -8.71 -9.62 -2.22
C LEU A 57 -9.85 -9.41 -1.22
N VAL A 58 -10.33 -8.17 -1.03
CA VAL A 58 -11.51 -7.87 -0.20
C VAL A 58 -12.73 -8.63 -0.74
N TRP A 59 -12.99 -8.58 -2.04
CA TRP A 59 -14.13 -9.27 -2.66
C TRP A 59 -13.98 -10.79 -2.69
N VAL A 60 -12.76 -11.31 -2.84
CA VAL A 60 -12.47 -12.74 -2.65
C VAL A 60 -12.80 -13.16 -1.21
N GLY A 61 -12.38 -12.39 -0.21
CA GLY A 61 -12.74 -12.62 1.19
C GLY A 61 -14.26 -12.62 1.41
N ALA A 62 -14.95 -11.63 0.84
CA ALA A 62 -16.40 -11.52 0.90
C ALA A 62 -17.10 -12.74 0.28
N GLY A 63 -16.64 -13.20 -0.89
CA GLY A 63 -17.18 -14.36 -1.59
C GLY A 63 -16.99 -15.65 -0.81
N LEU A 64 -15.78 -15.88 -0.27
CA LEU A 64 -15.48 -17.06 0.56
C LEU A 64 -16.33 -17.11 1.83
N ALA A 65 -16.46 -15.98 2.53
CA ALA A 65 -17.28 -15.87 3.73
C ALA A 65 -18.77 -16.02 3.43
N SER A 66 -19.26 -15.46 2.31
CA SER A 66 -20.65 -15.59 1.89
C SER A 66 -20.99 -17.01 1.46
N LEU A 67 -20.08 -17.69 0.77
CA LEU A 67 -20.22 -19.11 0.42
C LEU A 67 -20.30 -19.98 1.67
N PHE A 68 -19.46 -19.69 2.68
CA PHE A 68 -19.53 -20.35 3.98
C PHE A 68 -20.88 -20.10 4.67
N ALA A 69 -21.31 -18.85 4.74
CA ALA A 69 -22.59 -18.44 5.32
C ALA A 69 -23.76 -19.19 4.66
N TRP A 70 -23.77 -19.27 3.33
CA TRP A 70 -24.79 -19.98 2.57
C TRP A 70 -24.77 -21.49 2.80
N ARG A 71 -23.58 -22.12 2.73
CA ARG A 71 -23.45 -23.59 2.82
C ARG A 71 -23.71 -24.15 4.21
N ARG A 72 -23.44 -23.36 5.26
CA ARG A 72 -23.53 -23.81 6.65
C ARG A 72 -24.69 -23.17 7.41
N ALA A 73 -25.31 -22.12 6.88
CA ALA A 73 -26.37 -21.33 7.52
C ALA A 73 -26.01 -20.79 8.92
N GLU A 74 -24.71 -20.73 9.24
CA GLU A 74 -24.22 -20.28 10.55
C GLU A 74 -24.16 -18.76 10.65
N TRP A 75 -24.00 -18.08 9.51
CA TRP A 75 -23.97 -16.63 9.39
C TRP A 75 -25.04 -16.17 8.40
N HIS A 76 -25.56 -14.97 8.59
CA HIS A 76 -26.49 -14.39 7.65
C HIS A 76 -25.72 -13.87 6.41
N PRO A 77 -25.95 -14.40 5.19
CA PRO A 77 -25.11 -14.11 4.02
C PRO A 77 -25.11 -12.62 3.65
N LEU A 78 -26.25 -11.94 3.79
CA LEU A 78 -26.32 -10.49 3.53
C LEU A 78 -25.46 -9.68 4.51
N MET A 79 -25.47 -10.03 5.80
CA MET A 79 -24.72 -9.29 6.82
C MET A 79 -23.22 -9.54 6.68
N THR A 80 -22.86 -10.78 6.32
CA THR A 80 -21.52 -11.15 5.88
C THR A 80 -21.09 -10.21 4.75
N PHE A 81 -21.81 -10.19 3.61
CA PHE A 81 -21.46 -9.36 2.47
C PHE A 81 -21.33 -7.86 2.81
N VAL A 82 -22.26 -7.32 3.63
CA VAL A 82 -22.22 -5.93 4.10
C VAL A 82 -20.94 -5.65 4.90
N GLY A 83 -20.47 -6.57 5.74
CA GLY A 83 -19.22 -6.40 6.50
C GLY A 83 -17.99 -6.15 5.62
N TRP A 84 -17.79 -6.96 4.58
CA TRP A 84 -16.72 -6.71 3.60
C TRP A 84 -17.01 -5.50 2.71
N GLY A 85 -18.28 -5.18 2.45
CA GLY A 85 -18.69 -3.95 1.79
C GLY A 85 -18.23 -2.70 2.54
N VAL A 86 -18.36 -2.68 3.87
CA VAL A 86 -17.86 -1.59 4.72
C VAL A 86 -16.34 -1.46 4.62
N LEU A 87 -15.61 -2.59 4.63
CA LEU A 87 -14.16 -2.58 4.43
C LEU A 87 -13.79 -1.99 3.06
N PHE A 88 -14.48 -2.42 2.00
CA PHE A 88 -14.31 -1.88 0.65
C PHE A 88 -14.58 -0.36 0.60
N CYS A 89 -15.63 0.12 1.27
CA CYS A 89 -15.94 1.55 1.35
C CYS A 89 -14.77 2.35 1.96
N TRP A 90 -14.16 1.86 3.05
CA TRP A 90 -13.01 2.54 3.65
C TRP A 90 -11.77 2.53 2.76
N TYR A 91 -11.55 1.42 2.04
CA TYR A 91 -10.53 1.29 1.01
C TYR A 91 -10.73 2.30 -0.13
N TRP A 92 -11.98 2.49 -0.57
CA TRP A 92 -12.33 3.48 -1.56
C TRP A 92 -12.12 4.92 -1.05
N VAL A 93 -12.58 5.23 0.17
CA VAL A 93 -12.34 6.54 0.82
C VAL A 93 -10.85 6.82 0.93
N TYR A 94 -10.04 5.81 1.28
CA TYR A 94 -8.60 5.93 1.30
C TYR A 94 -8.04 6.29 -0.10
N GLY A 95 -8.49 5.61 -1.16
CA GLY A 95 -8.08 5.89 -2.53
C GLY A 95 -8.41 7.32 -2.96
N VAL A 96 -9.62 7.80 -2.63
CA VAL A 96 -10.06 9.18 -2.85
C VAL A 96 -9.18 10.17 -2.07
N ALA A 97 -8.99 9.95 -0.78
CA ALA A 97 -8.17 10.81 0.08
C ALA A 97 -6.72 10.87 -0.39
N TYR A 98 -6.17 9.75 -0.87
CA TYR A 98 -4.85 9.66 -1.47
C TYR A 98 -4.78 10.49 -2.75
N ARG A 99 -5.73 10.33 -3.68
CA ARG A 99 -5.80 11.09 -4.94
C ARG A 99 -5.81 12.60 -4.67
N TYR A 100 -6.69 13.06 -3.79
CA TYR A 100 -6.89 14.48 -3.46
C TYR A 100 -5.98 15.04 -2.35
N ARG A 101 -4.97 14.28 -1.90
CA ARG A 101 -3.98 14.71 -0.89
C ARG A 101 -4.56 15.13 0.47
N ARG A 102 -5.73 14.62 0.85
CA ARG A 102 -6.39 14.95 2.14
C ARG A 102 -5.77 14.12 3.27
N ARG A 103 -4.85 14.72 4.04
CA ARG A 103 -4.05 14.02 5.07
C ARG A 103 -4.91 13.39 6.18
N LEU A 104 -5.83 14.16 6.77
CA LEU A 104 -6.68 13.69 7.88
C LEU A 104 -7.58 12.53 7.43
N MET A 105 -8.30 12.70 6.31
CA MET A 105 -9.15 11.64 5.75
C MET A 105 -8.37 10.38 5.41
N LYS A 106 -7.14 10.51 4.90
CA LYS A 106 -6.28 9.36 4.61
C LYS A 106 -5.95 8.57 5.89
N VAL A 107 -5.54 9.24 6.96
CA VAL A 107 -5.21 8.59 8.23
C VAL A 107 -6.44 7.92 8.82
N LEU A 108 -7.58 8.62 8.84
CA LEU A 108 -8.85 8.08 9.32
C LEU A 108 -9.28 6.85 8.52
N ALA A 109 -9.20 6.91 7.18
CA ALA A 109 -9.57 5.80 6.32
C ALA A 109 -8.68 4.57 6.54
N VAL A 110 -7.37 4.75 6.75
CA VAL A 110 -6.47 3.63 7.10
C VAL A 110 -6.81 3.08 8.48
N ALA A 111 -7.03 3.94 9.48
CA ALA A 111 -7.38 3.50 10.83
C ALA A 111 -8.67 2.67 10.83
N MET A 112 -9.70 3.14 10.13
CA MET A 112 -10.96 2.40 9.98
C MET A 112 -10.80 1.12 9.17
N SER A 113 -10.01 1.14 8.09
CA SER A 113 -9.69 -0.07 7.32
C SER A 113 -8.97 -1.11 8.18
N ALA A 114 -8.03 -0.68 9.02
CA ALA A 114 -7.31 -1.56 9.93
C ALA A 114 -8.22 -2.12 11.03
N TRP A 115 -9.08 -1.27 11.60
CA TRP A 115 -10.04 -1.71 12.62
C TRP A 115 -11.06 -2.71 12.07
N VAL A 116 -11.76 -2.35 10.98
CA VAL A 116 -12.74 -3.24 10.33
C VAL A 116 -12.05 -4.51 9.82
N GLY A 117 -10.89 -4.38 9.19
CA GLY A 117 -10.10 -5.51 8.72
C GLY A 117 -9.70 -6.45 9.86
N ALA A 118 -9.22 -5.93 10.99
CA ALA A 118 -8.86 -6.73 12.16
C ALA A 118 -10.08 -7.47 12.75
N VAL A 119 -11.24 -6.82 12.83
CA VAL A 119 -12.49 -7.45 13.29
C VAL A 119 -12.90 -8.58 12.35
N LEU A 120 -12.89 -8.36 11.03
CA LEU A 120 -13.22 -9.40 10.05
C LEU A 120 -12.24 -10.57 10.10
N ILE A 121 -10.94 -10.29 10.17
CA ILE A 121 -9.89 -11.32 10.33
C ILE A 121 -10.14 -12.12 11.60
N TRP A 122 -10.39 -11.45 12.73
CA TRP A 122 -10.63 -12.10 14.02
C TRP A 122 -11.87 -13.00 13.98
N VAL A 123 -13.01 -12.49 13.50
CA VAL A 123 -14.26 -13.26 13.40
C VAL A 123 -14.10 -14.44 12.44
N SER A 124 -13.44 -14.25 11.30
CA SER A 124 -13.17 -15.34 10.35
C SER A 124 -12.18 -16.38 10.91
N ALA A 125 -11.09 -15.96 11.54
CA ALA A 125 -10.09 -16.86 12.11
C ALA A 125 -10.64 -17.66 13.29
N THR A 126 -11.38 -17.01 14.19
CA THR A 126 -12.06 -17.71 15.30
C THR A 126 -13.09 -18.69 14.78
N ARG A 127 -13.82 -18.37 13.70
CA ARG A 127 -14.76 -19.33 13.10
C ARG A 127 -14.10 -20.49 12.36
N ALA A 128 -12.88 -20.28 11.85
CA ALA A 128 -12.08 -21.31 11.20
C ALA A 128 -11.50 -22.32 12.19
N ALA A 129 -11.25 -21.92 13.43
CA ALA A 129 -10.70 -22.79 14.46
C ALA A 129 -11.66 -23.93 14.85
N PRO A 130 -11.12 -25.08 15.28
CA PRO A 130 -11.94 -26.14 15.88
C PRO A 130 -12.73 -25.61 17.07
N MET A 131 -14.01 -25.96 17.15
CA MET A 131 -14.90 -25.51 18.23
C MET A 131 -16.06 -26.48 18.45
N ARG A 132 -16.65 -26.39 19.65
CA ARG A 132 -17.88 -27.12 19.97
C ARG A 132 -19.08 -26.29 19.53
N VAL A 133 -19.99 -26.89 18.77
CA VAL A 133 -21.19 -26.23 18.24
C VAL A 133 -22.42 -27.01 18.70
N PRO A 134 -23.49 -26.34 19.17
CA PRO A 134 -24.74 -27.02 19.46
C PRO A 134 -25.42 -27.46 18.16
N VAL A 135 -25.66 -28.76 18.04
CA VAL A 135 -26.42 -29.39 16.95
C VAL A 135 -27.47 -30.28 17.60
N ASP A 136 -28.76 -30.00 17.34
CA ASP A 136 -29.89 -30.77 17.87
C ASP A 136 -29.86 -30.96 19.39
N GLY A 137 -29.42 -29.93 20.13
CA GLY A 137 -29.34 -29.96 21.59
C GLY A 137 -28.09 -30.63 22.17
N VAL A 138 -27.19 -31.15 21.32
CA VAL A 138 -25.92 -31.78 21.74
C VAL A 138 -24.73 -30.93 21.27
N LEU A 139 -23.71 -30.79 22.12
CA LEU A 139 -22.46 -30.14 21.75
C LEU A 139 -21.59 -31.11 20.97
N VAL A 140 -21.43 -30.87 19.67
CA VAL A 140 -20.59 -31.67 18.78
C VAL A 140 -19.26 -30.95 18.54
N GLU A 141 -18.15 -31.68 18.61
CA GLU A 141 -16.84 -31.15 18.21
C GLU A 141 -16.76 -31.02 16.70
N ARG A 142 -16.51 -29.79 16.24
CA ARG A 142 -16.30 -29.48 14.83
C ARG A 142 -14.83 -29.18 14.59
N GLY A 143 -14.26 -29.86 13.60
CA GLY A 143 -12.90 -29.61 13.13
C GLY A 143 -12.72 -28.23 12.49
N ALA A 144 -11.48 -27.95 12.09
CA ALA A 144 -11.13 -26.68 11.44
C ALA A 144 -11.88 -26.51 10.10
N LEU A 145 -12.28 -25.27 9.81
CA LEU A 145 -13.01 -24.91 8.60
C LEU A 145 -12.15 -24.08 7.65
N LEU A 146 -12.01 -24.58 6.41
CA LEU A 146 -11.13 -23.95 5.42
C LEU A 146 -11.64 -22.58 4.93
N LEU A 147 -12.92 -22.47 4.56
CA LEU A 147 -13.49 -21.26 3.95
C LEU A 147 -13.33 -19.98 4.80
N PRO A 148 -13.74 -19.96 6.08
CA PRO A 148 -13.51 -18.78 6.92
C PRO A 148 -12.01 -18.53 7.15
N GLY A 149 -11.17 -19.57 7.19
CA GLY A 149 -9.72 -19.41 7.28
C GLY A 149 -9.13 -18.69 6.07
N LEU A 150 -9.53 -19.09 4.85
CA LEU A 150 -9.11 -18.43 3.62
C LEU A 150 -9.64 -16.99 3.52
N ALA A 151 -10.87 -16.73 4.00
CA ALA A 151 -11.41 -15.37 4.06
C ALA A 151 -10.58 -14.47 5.00
N ALA A 152 -10.14 -15.00 6.15
CA ALA A 152 -9.23 -14.30 7.06
C ALA A 152 -7.89 -13.99 6.39
N VAL A 153 -7.29 -14.97 5.69
CA VAL A 153 -6.03 -14.78 4.96
C VAL A 153 -6.17 -13.75 3.85
N ALA A 154 -7.21 -13.82 3.03
CA ALA A 154 -7.46 -12.85 1.97
C ALA A 154 -7.60 -11.41 2.52
N THR A 155 -8.32 -11.26 3.63
CA THR A 155 -8.51 -9.97 4.31
C THR A 155 -7.20 -9.47 4.94
N ALA A 156 -6.38 -10.36 5.51
CA ALA A 156 -5.07 -10.01 6.05
C ALA A 156 -4.11 -9.54 4.94
N LEU A 157 -4.08 -10.24 3.81
CA LEU A 157 -3.28 -9.85 2.65
C LEU A 157 -3.75 -8.52 2.06
N SER A 158 -5.07 -8.28 1.95
CA SER A 158 -5.57 -6.98 1.49
C SER A 158 -5.15 -5.85 2.42
N LEU A 159 -5.16 -6.08 3.74
CA LEU A 159 -4.76 -5.08 4.74
C LEU A 159 -3.25 -4.84 4.70
N ALA A 160 -2.46 -5.90 4.58
CA ALA A 160 -1.01 -5.79 4.40
C ALA A 160 -0.64 -4.96 3.17
N LEU A 161 -1.33 -5.14 2.04
CA LEU A 161 -1.14 -4.32 0.84
C LEU A 161 -1.45 -2.84 1.08
N LEU A 162 -2.56 -2.53 1.76
CA LEU A 162 -2.92 -1.15 2.10
C LEU A 162 -1.87 -0.49 3.00
N LEU A 163 -1.42 -1.20 4.03
CA LEU A 163 -0.40 -0.72 4.95
C LEU A 163 0.96 -0.55 4.25
N ALA A 164 1.35 -1.51 3.41
CA ALA A 164 2.55 -1.41 2.59
C ALA A 164 2.49 -0.19 1.67
N HIS A 165 1.32 0.08 1.08
CA HIS A 165 1.10 1.27 0.28
C HIS A 165 1.28 2.55 1.08
N LEU A 166 0.73 2.63 2.30
CA LEU A 166 0.89 3.80 3.15
C LEU A 166 2.34 4.02 3.58
N LEU A 167 3.02 2.96 4.05
CA LEU A 167 4.31 3.05 4.74
C LEU A 167 5.47 3.24 3.77
N TYR A 168 5.47 2.48 2.66
CA TYR A 168 6.58 2.41 1.73
C TYR A 168 6.28 3.13 0.40
N PHE A 169 5.17 2.79 -0.25
CA PHE A 169 4.92 3.25 -1.63
C PHE A 169 4.30 4.65 -1.75
N GLY A 170 3.70 5.15 -0.66
CA GLY A 170 3.15 6.50 -0.57
C GLY A 170 4.19 7.59 -0.27
N ARG A 171 5.45 7.20 -0.12
CA ARG A 171 6.60 8.06 0.26
C ARG A 171 7.68 8.20 -0.81
N GLY A 172 7.54 7.59 -1.99
CA GLY A 172 8.56 7.65 -3.05
C GLY A 172 8.89 9.07 -3.49
N TYR A 173 10.07 9.30 -4.06
CA TYR A 173 10.52 10.60 -4.60
C TYR A 173 10.63 10.53 -6.13
N ARG A 174 10.28 11.60 -6.83
CA ARG A 174 10.53 11.75 -8.27
C ARG A 174 11.50 12.90 -8.50
N GLU A 175 12.60 12.62 -9.20
CA GLU A 175 13.43 13.65 -9.82
C GLU A 175 12.63 14.31 -10.95
N LYS A 176 12.47 15.64 -10.89
CA LYS A 176 12.11 16.39 -12.09
C LYS A 176 13.34 16.37 -12.98
N ARG A 177 13.26 15.66 -14.10
CA ARG A 177 14.16 15.94 -15.23
C ARG A 177 13.78 17.34 -15.72
N GLU A 178 14.69 18.30 -15.59
CA GLU A 178 14.62 19.55 -16.34
C GLU A 178 14.63 19.19 -17.82
N ARG A 179 13.45 19.08 -18.41
CA ARG A 179 13.27 19.28 -19.84
C ARG A 179 12.14 20.27 -19.98
N ASP A 180 12.43 21.27 -20.80
CA ASP A 180 11.58 22.37 -21.21
C ASP A 180 11.71 23.65 -20.34
N SER A 181 12.94 24.02 -19.95
CA SER A 181 13.31 25.42 -20.07
C SER A 181 13.38 25.72 -21.57
N VAL A 182 12.26 26.21 -22.09
CA VAL A 182 12.12 26.76 -23.43
C VAL A 182 13.35 27.61 -23.74
N GLU A 183 14.11 27.17 -24.74
CA GLU A 183 14.98 28.01 -25.56
C GLU A 183 14.11 29.10 -26.18
N THR A 184 13.87 30.18 -25.44
CA THR A 184 13.52 31.47 -26.06
C THR A 184 14.84 32.13 -26.40
N SER A 185 15.37 31.78 -27.57
CA SER A 185 16.27 32.63 -28.32
C SER A 185 15.49 33.87 -28.77
N ARG A 186 15.88 35.03 -28.26
CA ARG A 186 15.76 36.32 -28.95
C ARG A 186 16.93 37.20 -28.57
#